data_AF-A0A6J4S7D2-F1
#
_entry.id   AF-A0A6J4S7D2-F1
#
_cell.length_a   1.000
_cell.length_b   1.000
_cell.length_c   1.000
_cell.angle_alpha   90.00
_cell.angle_beta   90.00
_cell.angle_gamma   90.00
#
_symmetry.space_group_name_H-M   'P 1'
#
loop_
_entity.id
_entity.type
_entity.pdbx_description
1 polymer ?
#
loop_
_entity_poly.entity_id
_entity_poly.type
_entity_poly.pdbx_seq_one_letter_code
_entity_poly.pdbx_strand_id
1 'polypeptide(L)'
;DIDDAIGTYIQKEYKLAIGTQTAEQLKIELGSAFRLEEEESAEIRGRDLVTGLPKTIVITSEEVREAISVPVDAIIAAVRDTLDRTPPELASDIMDRGMVLAGGGALLRHLDERLRRETGIPVHVADDALMCVAIGSGRSLEEIDFYRSALSSA
;
A
#
# COMPACT_ATOMS: atom_id res chain seq x y z
N ASP A 1 3.05 -10.61 -2.26
CA ASP A 1 2.43 -9.61 -1.36
C ASP A 1 3.52 -8.69 -0.80
N ILE A 2 3.19 -7.56 -0.16
CA ILE A 2 4.14 -6.65 0.50
C ILE A 2 4.87 -7.36 1.65
N ASP A 3 4.13 -8.10 2.48
CA ASP A 3 4.70 -8.85 3.61
C ASP A 3 5.67 -9.94 3.13
N ASP A 4 5.30 -10.66 2.06
CA ASP A 4 6.18 -11.64 1.42
C ASP A 4 7.45 -11.02 0.87
N ALA A 5 7.35 -9.80 0.31
CA ALA A 5 8.48 -9.09 -0.26
C ALA A 5 9.51 -8.73 0.83
N ILE A 6 9.04 -8.25 1.98
CA ILE A 6 9.86 -7.99 3.17
C ILE A 6 10.53 -9.28 3.65
N GLY A 7 9.76 -10.36 3.83
CA GLY A 7 10.30 -11.65 4.26
C GLY A 7 11.36 -12.20 3.29
N THR A 8 11.11 -12.09 1.99
CA THR A 8 12.02 -12.53 0.92
C THR A 8 13.31 -11.71 0.91
N TYR A 9 13.22 -10.39 1.07
CA TYR A 9 14.38 -9.51 1.14
C TYR A 9 15.28 -9.89 2.33
N ILE A 10 14.69 -10.02 3.53
CA ILE A 10 15.42 -10.39 4.75
C ILE A 10 16.08 -11.77 4.62
N GLN A 11 15.38 -12.73 3.99
CA GLN A 11 15.94 -14.04 3.70
C GLN A 11 17.17 -13.97 2.77
N LYS A 12 17.11 -13.11 1.75
CA LYS A 12 18.20 -12.99 0.76
C LYS A 12 19.41 -12.26 1.34
N GLU A 13 19.20 -11.11 1.96
CA GLU A 13 20.28 -10.23 2.43
C GLU A 13 20.90 -10.74 3.73
N TYR A 14 20.08 -11.19 4.68
CA TYR A 14 20.55 -11.54 6.03
C TYR A 14 20.65 -13.04 6.31
N LYS A 15 20.23 -13.88 5.36
CA LYS A 15 20.03 -15.33 5.54
C LYS A 15 19.19 -15.63 6.78
N LEU A 16 18.18 -14.79 7.03
CA LEU A 16 17.31 -14.87 8.21
C LEU A 16 15.87 -15.15 7.76
N ALA A 17 15.22 -16.13 8.37
CA ALA A 17 13.80 -16.36 8.18
C ALA A 17 12.98 -15.70 9.30
N ILE A 18 11.94 -14.96 8.90
CA ILE A 18 10.97 -14.32 9.79
C ILE A 18 9.56 -14.80 9.48
N GLY A 19 8.63 -14.68 10.44
CA GLY A 19 7.22 -14.99 10.24
C GLY A 19 6.44 -13.85 9.59
N THR A 20 5.25 -14.15 9.09
CA THR A 20 4.35 -13.17 8.46
C THR A 20 3.97 -12.03 9.40
N GLN A 21 3.71 -12.30 10.68
CA GLN A 21 3.45 -11.26 11.68
C GLN A 21 4.62 -10.28 11.84
N THR A 22 5.86 -10.78 11.82
CA THR A 22 7.05 -9.92 11.90
C THR A 22 7.21 -9.09 10.64
N ALA A 23 6.94 -9.67 9.47
CA ALA A 23 6.97 -8.93 8.20
C ALA A 23 5.90 -7.84 8.16
N GLU A 24 4.68 -8.13 8.64
CA GLU A 24 3.60 -7.15 8.74
C GLU A 24 3.93 -6.04 9.74
N GLN A 25 4.53 -6.38 10.90
CA GLN A 25 4.97 -5.37 11.86
C GLN A 25 5.99 -4.42 11.23
N LEU A 26 6.97 -4.96 10.50
CA LEU A 26 7.95 -4.16 9.75
C LEU A 26 7.29 -3.29 8.67
N LYS A 27 6.29 -3.81 7.95
CA LYS A 27 5.50 -3.02 6.99
C LYS A 27 4.84 -1.83 7.66
N ILE A 28 4.23 -2.04 8.82
CA ILE A 28 3.52 -0.98 9.57
C ILE A 28 4.50 0.03 10.16
N GLU A 29 5.59 -0.43 10.78
CA GLU A 29 6.54 0.43 11.49
C GLU A 29 7.51 1.14 10.55
N LEU A 30 8.06 0.44 9.56
CA LEU A 30 9.18 0.92 8.72
C LEU A 30 8.80 1.07 7.23
N GLY A 31 7.62 0.61 6.82
CA GLY A 31 7.17 0.69 5.44
C GLY A 31 6.96 2.14 4.97
N SER A 32 7.51 2.46 3.80
CA SER A 32 7.31 3.72 3.10
C SER A 32 7.41 3.52 1.59
N ALA A 33 6.54 4.19 0.83
CA ALA A 33 6.56 4.19 -0.65
C ALA A 33 7.47 5.29 -1.23
N PHE A 34 7.96 6.18 -0.37
CA PHE A 34 8.85 7.28 -0.70
C PHE A 34 9.87 7.54 0.40
N ARG A 35 10.86 8.39 0.11
CA ARG A 35 11.92 8.72 1.06
C ARG A 35 11.36 9.46 2.28
N LEU A 36 11.81 9.09 3.46
CA LEU A 36 11.48 9.78 4.70
C LEU A 36 12.47 10.93 4.96
N GLU A 37 12.04 11.95 5.70
CA GLU A 37 12.96 13.02 6.15
C GLU A 37 14.02 12.47 7.11
N GLU A 38 13.59 11.58 8.01
CA GLU A 38 14.45 10.83 8.92
C GLU A 38 14.16 9.34 8.72
N GLU A 39 15.20 8.57 8.38
CA GLU A 39 15.06 7.11 8.26
C GLU A 39 15.04 6.47 9.65
N GLU A 40 14.21 5.44 9.80
CA GLU A 40 14.00 4.72 11.05
C GLU A 40 14.63 3.34 10.98
N SER A 41 14.75 2.67 12.14
CA SER A 41 15.26 1.31 12.21
C SER A 41 14.60 0.53 13.33
N ALA A 42 14.49 -0.78 13.17
CA ALA A 42 13.98 -1.69 14.19
C ALA A 42 14.87 -2.93 14.32
N GLU A 43 14.93 -3.49 15.54
CA GLU A 43 15.53 -4.80 15.78
C GLU A 43 14.51 -5.90 15.51
N ILE A 44 14.88 -6.89 14.70
CA ILE A 44 14.06 -8.07 14.47
C ILE A 44 14.82 -9.34 14.79
N ARG A 45 14.07 -10.31 15.33
CA ARG A 45 14.58 -11.63 15.67
C ARG A 45 13.97 -12.67 14.73
N GLY A 46 14.82 -13.51 14.17
CA GLY A 46 14.41 -14.61 13.30
C GLY A 46 15.27 -15.85 13.48
N ARG A 47 15.05 -16.82 12.60
CA ARG A 47 15.87 -18.04 12.53
C ARG A 47 16.95 -17.86 11.48
N ASP A 48 18.20 -17.93 11.89
CA ASP A 48 19.33 -17.93 10.96
C ASP A 48 19.28 -19.22 10.12
N LEU A 49 19.31 -19.10 8.79
CA LEU A 49 19.17 -20.21 7.87
C LEU A 49 20.46 -21.00 7.66
N VAL A 50 21.60 -20.46 8.08
CA VAL A 50 22.90 -21.12 8.03
C VAL A 50 23.10 -21.98 9.27
N THR A 51 22.85 -21.40 10.45
CA THR A 51 23.11 -22.07 11.74
C THR A 51 21.88 -22.76 12.33
N GLY A 52 20.68 -22.36 11.91
CA GLY A 52 19.41 -22.82 12.47
C GLY A 52 19.04 -22.17 13.82
N LEU A 53 19.88 -21.31 14.37
CA LEU A 53 19.70 -20.69 15.69
C LEU A 53 19.00 -19.33 15.60
N PRO A 54 18.38 -18.85 16.70
CA PRO A 54 17.84 -17.49 16.74
C PRO A 54 18.94 -16.44 16.56
N LYS A 55 18.71 -15.48 15.65
CA LYS A 55 19.59 -14.34 15.39
C LYS A 55 18.78 -13.05 15.36
N THR A 56 19.38 -11.96 15.85
CA THR A 56 18.81 -10.62 15.82
C THR A 56 19.58 -9.77 14.81
N ILE A 57 18.88 -8.98 14.02
CA ILE A 57 19.45 -7.99 13.10
C ILE A 57 18.73 -6.65 13.29
N VAL A 58 19.38 -5.56 12.87
CA VAL A 58 18.74 -4.25 12.73
C VAL A 58 18.39 -4.07 11.26
N ILE A 59 17.17 -3.65 10.96
CA ILE A 59 16.70 -3.32 9.62
C ILE A 59 16.21 -1.87 9.57
N THR A 60 16.46 -1.18 8.47
CA THR A 60 16.10 0.23 8.28
C THR A 60 14.87 0.41 7.40
N SER A 61 14.21 1.57 7.50
CA SER A 61 13.11 1.95 6.60
C SER A 61 13.52 2.04 5.13
N GLU A 62 14.80 2.34 4.85
CA GLU A 62 15.34 2.34 3.49
C GLU A 62 15.37 0.93 2.88
N GLU A 63 15.82 -0.05 3.66
CA GLU A 63 15.83 -1.45 3.24
C GLU A 63 14.41 -2.02 3.10
N VAL A 64 13.51 -1.67 4.01
CA VAL A 64 12.10 -2.08 3.89
C VAL A 64 11.47 -1.46 2.63
N ARG A 65 11.77 -0.18 2.35
CA ARG A 65 11.33 0.50 1.12
C ARG A 65 11.88 -0.17 -0.14
N GLU A 66 13.14 -0.59 -0.14
CA GLU A 66 13.73 -1.38 -1.22
C GLU A 66 13.01 -2.72 -1.39
N ALA A 67 12.78 -3.44 -0.28
CA ALA A 67 12.12 -4.73 -0.28
C ALA A 67 10.72 -4.68 -0.92
N ILE A 68 9.97 -3.60 -0.67
CA ILE A 68 8.59 -3.43 -1.15
C ILE A 68 8.48 -2.67 -2.48
N SER A 69 9.60 -2.29 -3.11
CA SER A 69 9.61 -1.53 -4.36
C SER A 69 8.78 -2.18 -5.46
N VAL A 70 8.99 -3.48 -5.70
CA VAL A 70 8.28 -4.25 -6.74
C VAL A 70 6.75 -4.25 -6.55
N PRO A 71 6.19 -4.63 -5.39
CA PRO A 71 4.73 -4.57 -5.20
C PRO A 71 4.18 -3.14 -5.23
N VAL A 72 4.92 -2.14 -4.75
CA VAL A 72 4.51 -0.73 -4.84
C VAL A 72 4.48 -0.25 -6.30
N ASP A 73 5.49 -0.58 -7.09
CA ASP A 73 5.54 -0.25 -8.52
C ASP A 73 4.40 -0.93 -9.30
N ALA A 74 4.00 -2.14 -8.90
CA ALA A 74 2.83 -2.81 -9.49
C ALA A 74 1.52 -2.05 -9.21
N ILE A 75 1.36 -1.47 -8.01
CA ILE A 75 0.21 -0.60 -7.69
C ILE A 75 0.23 0.65 -8.58
N ILE A 76 1.38 1.31 -8.70
CA ILE A 76 1.53 2.52 -9.52
C ILE A 76 1.24 2.21 -11.00
N ALA A 77 1.74 1.09 -11.51
CA ALA A 77 1.50 0.64 -12.88
C ALA A 77 0.01 0.40 -13.14
N ALA A 78 -0.70 -0.26 -12.21
CA ALA A 78 -2.13 -0.49 -12.32
C ALA A 78 -2.93 0.83 -12.33
N VAL A 79 -2.53 1.81 -11.51
CA VAL A 79 -3.16 3.15 -11.51
C VAL A 79 -2.94 3.84 -12.85
N ARG A 80 -1.70 3.87 -13.36
CA ARG A 80 -1.38 4.48 -14.66
C ARG A 80 -2.17 3.83 -15.81
N ASP A 81 -2.17 2.51 -15.89
CA ASP A 81 -2.92 1.77 -16.91
C ASP A 81 -4.44 2.03 -16.84
N THR A 82 -4.98 2.29 -15.66
CA THR A 82 -6.39 2.66 -15.50
C THR A 82 -6.64 4.08 -16.00
N LEU A 83 -5.75 5.03 -15.70
CA LEU A 83 -5.83 6.41 -16.19
C LEU A 83 -5.70 6.47 -17.72
N ASP A 84 -4.79 5.71 -18.30
CA ASP A 84 -4.56 5.67 -19.75
C ASP A 84 -5.77 5.14 -20.54
N ARG A 85 -6.56 4.25 -19.93
CA ARG A 85 -7.80 3.71 -20.51
C ARG A 85 -9.03 4.56 -20.20
N THR A 86 -8.89 5.61 -19.38
CA THR A 86 -10.02 6.44 -18.98
C THR A 86 -10.44 7.35 -20.14
N PRO A 87 -11.73 7.39 -20.50
CA PRO A 87 -12.22 8.26 -21.56
C PRO A 87 -11.91 9.75 -21.29
N PRO A 88 -11.60 10.56 -22.33
CA PRO A 88 -11.25 11.97 -22.17
C PRO A 88 -12.28 12.79 -21.39
N GLU A 89 -13.56 12.48 -21.54
CA GLU A 89 -14.66 13.14 -20.84
C GLU A 89 -14.60 12.99 -19.32
N LEU A 90 -13.97 11.93 -18.80
CA LEU A 90 -13.76 11.69 -17.37
C LEU A 90 -12.36 12.14 -16.91
N ALA A 91 -11.38 12.14 -17.81
CA ALA A 91 -10.00 12.48 -17.49
C ALA A 91 -9.87 13.92 -16.94
N SER A 92 -10.63 14.88 -17.49
CA SER A 92 -10.62 16.26 -16.97
C SER A 92 -11.09 16.34 -15.52
N ASP A 93 -12.18 15.64 -15.19
CA ASP A 93 -12.72 15.61 -13.82
C ASP A 93 -11.74 14.96 -12.84
N ILE A 94 -11.02 13.92 -13.26
CA ILE A 94 -10.00 13.26 -12.42
C ILE A 94 -8.79 14.18 -12.22
N MET A 95 -8.34 14.91 -13.25
CA MET A 95 -7.25 15.86 -13.10
C MET A 95 -7.59 16.99 -12.11
N ASP A 96 -8.85 17.44 -12.10
CA ASP A 96 -9.31 18.50 -11.22
C ASP A 96 -9.57 18.03 -9.78
N ARG A 97 -10.25 16.88 -9.61
CA ARG A 97 -10.68 16.38 -8.28
C ARG A 97 -9.66 15.47 -7.62
N GLY A 98 -8.78 14.84 -8.40
CA GLY A 98 -7.82 13.87 -7.92
C GLY A 98 -8.40 12.46 -7.71
N MET A 99 -7.57 11.61 -7.12
CA MET A 99 -7.92 10.25 -6.70
C MET A 99 -7.95 10.13 -5.18
N VAL A 100 -8.81 9.25 -4.67
CA VAL A 100 -8.94 8.96 -3.25
C VAL A 100 -8.48 7.53 -2.97
N LEU A 101 -7.53 7.35 -2.06
CA LEU A 101 -7.04 6.07 -1.60
C LEU A 101 -7.89 5.57 -0.42
N ALA A 102 -8.26 4.30 -0.46
CA ALA A 102 -9.01 3.63 0.59
C ALA A 102 -8.45 2.23 0.86
N GLY A 103 -8.83 1.64 2.00
CA GLY A 103 -8.32 0.37 2.49
C GLY A 103 -7.04 0.49 3.31
N GLY A 104 -6.65 -0.59 4.01
CA GLY A 104 -5.47 -0.57 4.89
C GLY A 104 -4.14 -0.34 4.16
N GLY A 105 -4.04 -0.76 2.90
CA GLY A 105 -2.85 -0.50 2.06
C GLY A 105 -2.62 0.99 1.76
N ALA A 106 -3.68 1.81 1.82
CA ALA A 106 -3.56 3.26 1.66
C ALA A 106 -2.76 3.92 2.80
N LEU A 107 -2.59 3.23 3.93
CA LEU A 107 -1.84 3.71 5.10
C LEU A 107 -0.32 3.51 4.97
N LEU A 108 0.16 2.91 3.88
CA LEU A 108 1.59 2.86 3.61
C LEU A 108 2.12 4.29 3.44
N ARG A 109 3.10 4.66 4.27
CA ARG A 109 3.59 6.04 4.35
C ARG A 109 4.06 6.56 2.99
N HIS A 110 3.60 7.76 2.63
CA HIS A 110 3.93 8.43 1.37
C HIS A 110 3.49 7.70 0.09
N LEU A 111 2.54 6.76 0.15
CA LEU A 111 1.99 6.14 -1.06
C LEU A 111 1.22 7.15 -1.91
N ASP A 112 0.47 8.03 -1.27
CA ASP A 112 -0.21 9.17 -1.88
C ASP A 112 0.77 10.11 -2.59
N GLU A 113 1.87 10.47 -1.92
CA GLU A 113 2.92 11.31 -2.49
C GLU A 113 3.59 10.64 -3.69
N ARG A 114 3.90 9.34 -3.57
CA ARG A 114 4.50 8.57 -4.66
C ARG A 114 3.56 8.53 -5.87
N LEU A 115 2.28 8.23 -5.67
CA LEU A 115 1.28 8.21 -6.74
C LEU A 115 1.11 9.60 -7.38
N ARG A 116 1.05 10.66 -6.57
CA ARG A 116 0.96 12.04 -7.06
C ARG A 116 2.14 12.39 -7.96
N ARG A 117 3.35 12.02 -7.57
CA ARG A 117 4.57 12.28 -8.35
C ARG A 117 4.59 11.50 -9.67
N GLU A 118 4.11 10.27 -9.66
CA GLU A 118 4.14 9.38 -10.83
C GLU A 118 2.98 9.65 -11.81
N THR A 119 1.85 10.17 -11.34
CA THR A 119 0.66 10.41 -12.17
C THR A 119 0.44 11.88 -12.51
N GLY A 120 0.98 12.81 -11.71
CA GLY A 120 0.70 14.24 -11.83
C GLY A 120 -0.69 14.65 -11.32
N ILE A 121 -1.46 13.71 -10.74
CA ILE A 121 -2.83 13.91 -10.30
C ILE A 121 -2.85 14.09 -8.77
N PRO A 122 -3.69 14.98 -8.20
CA PRO A 122 -3.87 15.07 -6.75
C PRO A 122 -4.29 13.74 -6.14
N VAL A 123 -3.71 13.37 -5.01
CA VAL A 123 -4.01 12.10 -4.30
C VAL A 123 -4.36 12.43 -2.86
N HIS A 124 -5.45 11.83 -2.37
CA HIS A 124 -5.94 12.01 -1.01
C HIS A 124 -6.16 10.65 -0.37
N VAL A 125 -5.79 10.48 0.90
CA VAL A 125 -6.18 9.30 1.68
C VAL A 125 -7.53 9.59 2.34
N ALA A 126 -8.47 8.64 2.27
CA ALA A 126 -9.76 8.79 2.94
C ALA A 126 -9.58 8.84 4.47
N ASP A 127 -10.37 9.69 5.14
CA ASP A 127 -10.28 9.91 6.60
C ASP A 127 -10.34 8.59 7.40
N ASP A 128 -11.29 7.72 7.05
CA ASP A 128 -11.45 6.39 7.63
C ASP A 128 -11.14 5.28 6.61
N ALA A 129 -9.94 5.31 6.02
CA ALA A 129 -9.53 4.39 4.95
C ALA A 129 -9.81 2.90 5.24
N LEU A 130 -9.63 2.46 6.49
CA LEU A 130 -9.90 1.08 6.92
C LEU A 130 -11.40 0.73 6.91
N MET A 131 -12.27 1.70 7.15
CA MET A 131 -13.71 1.51 7.31
C MET A 131 -14.51 1.87 6.05
N CYS A 132 -13.89 2.48 5.03
CA CYS A 132 -14.56 2.91 3.80
C CYS A 132 -15.50 1.86 3.20
N VAL A 133 -15.05 0.60 3.12
CA VAL A 133 -15.86 -0.50 2.56
C VAL A 133 -17.09 -0.79 3.43
N ALA A 134 -16.91 -0.90 4.75
CA ALA A 134 -17.99 -1.20 5.68
C ALA A 134 -19.02 -0.05 5.74
N ILE A 135 -18.54 1.20 5.83
CA ILE A 135 -19.38 2.40 5.84
C ILE A 135 -20.14 2.54 4.52
N GLY A 136 -19.46 2.42 3.38
CA GLY A 136 -20.08 2.54 2.06
C GLY A 136 -21.14 1.47 1.81
N SER A 137 -20.89 0.24 2.27
CA SER A 137 -21.86 -0.86 2.20
C SER A 137 -23.10 -0.57 3.06
N GLY A 138 -22.91 -0.08 4.29
CA GLY A 138 -24.01 0.32 5.17
C GLY A 138 -24.88 1.43 4.57
N ARG A 139 -24.26 2.50 4.06
CA ARG A 139 -24.97 3.60 3.38
C ARG A 139 -25.74 3.13 2.15
N SER A 140 -25.16 2.23 1.37
CA SER A 140 -25.82 1.66 0.18
C SER A 140 -27.09 0.87 0.55
N LEU A 141 -27.12 0.23 1.72
CA LEU A 141 -28.31 -0.45 2.24
C LEU A 141 -29.40 0.53 2.70
N GLU A 142 -29.02 1.67 3.26
CA GLU A 142 -29.98 2.72 3.68
C GLU A 142 -30.68 3.36 2.47
N GLU A 143 -29.99 3.45 1.33
CA GLU A 143 -30.51 4.02 0.07
C GLU A 143 -30.82 2.95 -0.99
N ILE A 144 -31.13 1.72 -0.57
CA ILE A 144 -31.20 0.57 -1.47
C ILE A 144 -32.19 0.74 -2.63
N ASP A 145 -33.26 1.51 -2.43
CA ASP A 145 -34.26 1.78 -3.47
C ASP A 145 -33.75 2.73 -4.55
N PHE A 146 -32.93 3.73 -4.19
CA PHE A 146 -32.26 4.61 -5.14
C PHE A 146 -31.31 3.80 -6.02
N TYR A 147 -30.44 2.99 -5.40
CA TYR A 147 -29.47 2.17 -6.13
C TYR A 147 -30.14 1.05 -6.94
N ARG A 148 -31.26 0.48 -6.49
CA ARG A 148 -32.00 -0.54 -7.27
C ARG A 148 -32.48 0.00 -8.61
N SER A 149 -32.94 1.25 -8.65
CA SER A 149 -33.36 1.90 -9.91
C SER A 149 -32.19 2.14 -10.87
N ALA A 150 -31.02 2.51 -10.34
CA ALA A 150 -29.81 2.75 -11.13
C ALA A 150 -29.18 1.43 -11.63
N LEU A 151 -29.17 0.38 -10.81
CA LEU A 151 -28.53 -0.91 -11.13
C LEU A 151 -29.38 -1.84 -11.99
N SER A 152 -30.71 -1.66 -12.02
CA SER A 152 -31.61 -2.41 -12.90
C SER A 152 -31.68 -1.86 -14.33
N SER A 153 -30.94 -0.78 -14.60
CA SER A 153 -30.89 -0.08 -15.89
C SER A 153 -29.60 -0.33 -16.68
N ALA A 154 -28.74 -1.24 -16.22
CA ALA A 154 -27.49 -1.67 -16.86
C ALA A 154 -27.57 -3.16 -17.23
#